data_AF-A0A7W5SIP2-F1
#
_entry.id   AF-A0A7W5SIP2-F1
#
_cell.length_a   1.000
_cell.length_b   1.000
_cell.length_c   1.000
_cell.angle_alpha   90.00
_cell.angle_beta   90.00
_cell.angle_gamma   90.00
#
_symmetry.space_group_name_H-M   'P 1'
#
loop_
_entity.id
_entity.type
_entity.pdbx_description
1 polymer ?
#
loop_
_entity_poly.entity_id
_entity_poly.type
_entity_poly.pdbx_seq_one_letter_code
_entity_poly.pdbx_strand_id
1 'polypeptide(L)'
;MIRRVRLAGVLGAASCGLITPALAQDARSVTLEVMSEEERRGLSWSEGRAALAGDIRVSRGRLDASARSVTLRNSVRHGGADAVVDLSVGTDWDLGAVRIRTDATGHAFAGARGRMDYVEAGVSASYVYGPLYATVGVIGAPSQRAIGGSNVYVYANANAGIPGTPLTMLAEIGHSSGSVRDPSRVQRFRPGGSYTNWRLGLEHRRDRLTIGVDYIGTDVSRTATASRFADQRNAGDRIVGRVQVSF
;
A
#
# COMPACT_ATOMS: atom_id res chain seq x y z
N MET A 1 67.01 -24.62 12.54
CA MET A 1 65.74 -25.12 11.98
C MET A 1 64.63 -24.12 12.28
N ILE A 2 64.27 -23.26 11.32
CA ILE A 2 63.23 -22.23 11.47
C ILE A 2 62.11 -22.58 10.48
N ARG A 3 60.95 -22.99 10.97
CA ARG A 3 59.77 -23.29 10.15
C ARG A 3 59.05 -21.98 9.78
N ARG A 4 58.96 -21.70 8.47
CA ARG A 4 58.14 -20.63 7.90
C ARG A 4 56.67 -21.05 7.91
N VAL A 5 55.81 -20.25 8.53
CA VAL A 5 54.36 -20.32 8.40
C VAL A 5 53.97 -19.65 7.08
N ARG A 6 53.29 -20.37 6.19
CA ARG A 6 52.66 -19.82 4.98
C ARG A 6 51.18 -19.56 5.33
N LEU A 7 50.78 -18.28 5.37
CA LEU A 7 49.37 -17.90 5.31
C LEU A 7 48.84 -18.20 3.90
N ALA A 8 47.85 -19.08 3.80
CA ALA A 8 47.04 -19.24 2.60
C ALA A 8 45.83 -18.30 2.72
N GLY A 9 45.83 -17.23 1.91
CA GLY A 9 44.66 -16.37 1.74
C GLY A 9 43.63 -17.08 0.87
N VAL A 10 42.44 -17.31 1.42
CA VAL A 10 41.28 -17.76 0.65
C VAL A 10 40.65 -16.53 -0.02
N LEU A 11 40.90 -16.38 -1.32
CA LEU A 11 40.15 -15.51 -2.21
C LEU A 11 38.74 -16.09 -2.38
N GLY A 12 37.80 -15.63 -1.56
CA GLY A 12 36.37 -15.81 -1.81
C GLY A 12 35.97 -14.92 -2.99
N ALA A 13 35.83 -15.52 -4.18
CA ALA A 13 35.33 -14.85 -5.36
C ALA A 13 33.90 -14.35 -5.09
N ALA A 14 33.76 -13.04 -4.92
CA ALA A 14 32.48 -12.36 -4.97
C ALA A 14 31.93 -12.49 -6.40
N SER A 15 31.03 -13.45 -6.61
CA SER A 15 30.18 -13.45 -7.79
C SER A 15 29.23 -12.25 -7.67
N CYS A 16 29.69 -11.10 -8.17
CA CYS A 16 28.81 -10.04 -8.63
C CYS A 16 27.96 -10.65 -9.75
N GLY A 17 26.80 -11.21 -9.38
CA GLY A 17 25.75 -11.49 -10.33
C GLY A 17 25.45 -10.16 -11.03
N LEU A 18 25.74 -10.11 -12.32
CA LEU A 18 25.28 -9.04 -13.19
C LEU A 18 23.78 -8.93 -12.97
N ILE A 19 23.35 -7.83 -12.34
CA ILE A 19 21.96 -7.42 -12.36
C ILE A 19 21.69 -7.11 -13.82
N THR A 20 21.24 -8.10 -14.57
CA THR A 20 20.63 -7.84 -15.86
C THR A 20 19.50 -6.85 -15.58
N PRO A 21 19.44 -5.71 -16.28
CA PRO A 21 18.27 -4.85 -16.16
C PRO A 21 17.07 -5.75 -16.44
N ALA A 22 16.10 -5.76 -15.53
CA ALA A 22 14.91 -6.55 -15.69
C ALA A 22 14.26 -6.12 -17.02
N LEU A 23 14.45 -6.93 -18.06
CA LEU A 23 13.72 -6.79 -19.31
C LEU A 23 12.26 -7.00 -18.95
N ALA A 24 11.55 -5.91 -18.68
CA ALA A 24 10.13 -5.70 -18.93
C ALA A 24 9.36 -7.02 -19.15
N GLN A 25 9.21 -7.81 -18.08
CA GLN A 25 8.74 -9.19 -18.18
C GLN A 25 7.22 -9.18 -18.36
N ASP A 26 6.75 -9.89 -19.39
CA ASP A 26 5.33 -10.20 -19.49
C ASP A 26 4.98 -11.14 -18.34
N ALA A 27 4.33 -10.59 -17.32
CA ALA A 27 4.01 -11.29 -16.10
C ALA A 27 2.50 -11.29 -15.87
N ARG A 28 1.99 -12.40 -15.35
CA ARG A 28 0.63 -12.52 -14.86
C ARG A 28 0.70 -13.06 -13.45
N SER A 29 0.05 -12.40 -12.52
CA SER A 29 -0.03 -12.87 -11.14
C SER A 29 -1.46 -12.80 -10.66
N VAL A 30 -1.85 -13.83 -9.91
CA VAL A 30 -3.09 -13.81 -9.15
C VAL A 30 -2.74 -13.85 -7.67
N THR A 31 -3.38 -13.02 -6.87
CA THR A 31 -3.17 -12.98 -5.42
C THR A 31 -4.50 -13.11 -4.71
N LEU A 32 -4.53 -13.93 -3.67
CA LEU A 32 -5.63 -14.02 -2.72
C LEU A 32 -5.11 -13.63 -1.34
N GLU A 33 -5.83 -12.78 -0.63
CA GLU A 33 -5.42 -12.28 0.68
C GLU A 33 -6.60 -12.25 1.64
N VAL A 34 -6.38 -12.74 2.85
CA VAL A 34 -7.29 -12.60 3.97
C VAL A 34 -6.61 -11.74 5.02
N MET A 35 -7.33 -10.76 5.53
CA MET A 35 -6.87 -9.85 6.57
C MET A 35 -7.90 -9.74 7.69
N SER A 36 -7.46 -9.46 8.91
CA SER A 36 -8.37 -9.14 10.02
C SER A 36 -9.13 -7.84 9.79
N GLU A 37 -8.63 -6.97 8.90
CA GLU A 37 -9.25 -5.71 8.53
C GLU A 37 -8.64 -5.14 7.23
N GLU A 38 -9.46 -4.65 6.30
CA GLU A 38 -8.97 -3.84 5.16
C GLU A 38 -8.84 -2.39 5.61
N GLU A 39 -7.67 -1.83 5.33
CA GLU A 39 -7.24 -0.52 5.77
C GLU A 39 -6.64 0.23 4.56
N ARG A 40 -6.94 1.53 4.44
CA ARG A 40 -6.21 2.43 3.51
C ARG A 40 -5.94 3.80 4.14
N ARG A 41 -4.65 4.19 4.16
CA ARG A 41 -4.14 5.47 4.69
C ARG A 41 -4.48 5.71 6.16
N GLY A 42 -4.27 4.72 7.01
CA GLY A 42 -4.63 4.65 8.43
C GLY A 42 -6.12 4.41 8.75
N LEU A 43 -7.00 4.25 7.75
CA LEU A 43 -8.45 4.22 7.96
C LEU A 43 -9.02 2.83 7.66
N SER A 44 -9.92 2.34 8.51
CA SER A 44 -10.67 1.12 8.19
C SER A 44 -11.58 1.35 6.99
N TRP A 45 -11.63 0.34 6.14
CA TRP A 45 -12.57 0.21 5.03
C TRP A 45 -13.51 -0.98 5.21
N SER A 46 -13.22 -1.88 6.15
CA SER A 46 -14.05 -3.05 6.44
C SER A 46 -14.70 -3.03 7.83
N GLU A 47 -14.86 -1.85 8.42
CA GLU A 47 -15.56 -1.63 9.70
C GLU A 47 -14.94 -2.37 10.89
N GLY A 48 -13.61 -2.53 10.92
CA GLY A 48 -12.94 -3.29 11.97
C GLY A 48 -13.12 -4.81 11.84
N ARG A 49 -13.53 -5.31 10.68
CA ARG A 49 -13.88 -6.73 10.46
C ARG A 49 -13.02 -7.36 9.38
N ALA A 50 -12.85 -8.68 9.50
CA ALA A 50 -12.06 -9.46 8.55
C ALA A 50 -12.52 -9.28 7.11
N ALA A 51 -11.56 -9.08 6.22
CA ALA A 51 -11.78 -8.86 4.79
C ALA A 51 -11.07 -9.92 3.95
N LEU A 52 -11.64 -10.17 2.77
CA LEU A 52 -11.06 -11.00 1.73
C LEU A 52 -10.78 -10.10 0.52
N ALA A 53 -9.59 -10.26 -0.05
CA ALA A 53 -9.16 -9.58 -1.25
C ALA A 53 -8.69 -10.59 -2.30
N GLY A 54 -8.94 -10.25 -3.57
CA GLY A 54 -8.38 -10.93 -4.73
C GLY A 54 -7.82 -9.90 -5.70
N ASP A 55 -6.65 -10.16 -6.27
CA ASP A 55 -5.99 -9.29 -7.26
C ASP A 55 -5.54 -10.11 -8.46
N ILE A 56 -5.76 -9.56 -9.65
CA ILE A 56 -5.19 -10.06 -10.89
C ILE A 56 -4.38 -8.92 -11.49
N ARG A 57 -3.12 -9.19 -11.79
CA ARG A 57 -2.22 -8.25 -12.45
C ARG A 57 -1.66 -8.84 -13.73
N VAL A 58 -1.57 -8.00 -14.75
CA VAL A 58 -0.90 -8.30 -16.01
C VAL A 58 0.10 -7.18 -16.28
N SER A 59 1.35 -7.55 -16.52
CA SER A 59 2.41 -6.64 -16.96
C SER A 59 2.79 -7.00 -18.39
N ARG A 60 3.02 -5.97 -19.21
CA ARG A 60 3.56 -6.11 -20.56
C ARG A 60 4.56 -5.00 -20.82
N GLY A 61 5.81 -5.38 -21.00
CA GLY A 61 6.87 -4.39 -21.05
C GLY A 61 6.90 -3.54 -19.78
N ARG A 62 6.79 -2.22 -19.94
CA ARG A 62 6.82 -1.25 -18.83
C ARG A 62 5.44 -0.93 -18.28
N LEU A 63 4.39 -1.39 -18.95
CA LEU A 63 3.00 -1.14 -18.59
C LEU A 63 2.49 -2.28 -17.71
N ASP A 64 1.70 -1.96 -16.71
CA ASP A 64 0.91 -2.93 -15.95
C ASP A 64 -0.54 -2.50 -15.81
N ALA A 65 -1.42 -3.48 -15.70
CA ALA A 65 -2.82 -3.28 -15.35
C ALA A 65 -3.22 -4.29 -14.29
N SER A 66 -4.08 -3.88 -13.37
CA SER A 66 -4.60 -4.77 -12.32
C SER A 66 -6.07 -4.53 -12.02
N ALA A 67 -6.73 -5.58 -11.55
CA ALA A 67 -8.06 -5.55 -10.99
C ALA A 67 -8.02 -6.20 -9.60
N ARG A 68 -8.26 -5.40 -8.55
CA ARG A 68 -8.34 -5.85 -7.16
C ARG A 68 -9.76 -5.71 -6.66
N SER A 69 -10.31 -6.76 -6.05
CA SER A 69 -11.61 -6.71 -5.38
C SER A 69 -11.45 -7.01 -3.90
N VAL A 70 -12.14 -6.26 -3.03
CA VAL A 70 -12.06 -6.41 -1.57
C VAL A 70 -13.44 -6.30 -0.93
N THR A 71 -13.73 -7.14 0.07
CA THR A 71 -14.97 -7.04 0.87
C THR A 71 -14.90 -5.90 1.89
N LEU A 72 -15.91 -5.04 1.92
CA LEU A 72 -15.99 -3.84 2.78
C LEU A 72 -16.98 -3.96 3.95
N ARG A 73 -17.70 -5.08 4.06
CA ARG A 73 -18.52 -5.39 5.25
C ARG A 73 -19.55 -4.30 5.61
N ASN A 74 -20.28 -3.80 4.61
CA ASN A 74 -21.26 -2.72 4.75
C ASN A 74 -20.64 -1.41 5.24
N SER A 75 -19.53 -0.99 4.65
CA SER A 75 -18.76 0.12 5.19
C SER A 75 -19.53 1.44 5.20
N VAL A 76 -19.69 2.02 6.39
CA VAL A 76 -20.39 3.28 6.63
C VAL A 76 -19.68 4.42 5.91
N ARG A 77 -18.34 4.43 5.96
CA ARG A 77 -17.46 5.35 5.21
C ARG A 77 -17.75 5.33 3.71
N HIS A 78 -18.13 4.18 3.17
CA HIS A 78 -18.41 3.96 1.75
C HIS A 78 -19.90 3.77 1.44
N GLY A 79 -20.79 4.37 2.24
CA GLY A 79 -22.22 4.35 1.93
C GLY A 79 -22.93 3.04 2.21
N GLY A 80 -22.35 2.17 3.03
CA GLY A 80 -22.81 0.80 3.24
C GLY A 80 -22.33 -0.17 2.15
N ALA A 81 -21.24 0.14 1.44
CA ALA A 81 -20.73 -0.73 0.39
C ALA A 81 -20.36 -2.13 0.93
N ASP A 82 -20.67 -3.17 0.16
CA ASP A 82 -20.31 -4.55 0.46
C ASP A 82 -18.90 -4.90 -0.05
N ALA A 83 -18.46 -4.25 -1.13
CA ALA A 83 -17.17 -4.46 -1.75
C ALA A 83 -16.68 -3.23 -2.53
N VAL A 84 -15.39 -3.18 -2.80
CA VAL A 84 -14.77 -2.27 -3.78
C VAL A 84 -14.01 -3.07 -4.82
N VAL A 85 -14.05 -2.60 -6.06
CA VAL A 85 -13.20 -3.03 -7.16
C VAL A 85 -12.30 -1.87 -7.56
N ASP A 86 -11.00 -2.06 -7.42
CA ASP A 86 -9.97 -1.15 -7.89
C ASP A 86 -9.49 -1.63 -9.27
N LEU A 87 -9.54 -0.74 -10.26
CA LEU A 87 -8.97 -0.96 -11.59
C LEU A 87 -7.81 0.00 -11.76
N SER A 88 -6.60 -0.53 -11.90
CA SER A 88 -5.37 0.25 -11.97
C SER A 88 -4.64 0.03 -13.27
N VAL A 89 -3.99 1.08 -13.76
CA VAL A 89 -2.99 1.03 -14.83
C VAL A 89 -1.76 1.79 -14.38
N GLY A 90 -0.57 1.29 -14.72
CA GLY A 90 0.68 1.88 -14.28
C GLY A 90 1.81 1.68 -15.27
N THR A 91 2.88 2.40 -15.02
CA THR A 91 4.15 2.22 -15.72
C THR A 91 5.33 2.58 -14.84
N ASP A 92 6.46 1.90 -15.07
CA ASP A 92 7.70 2.10 -14.35
C ASP A 92 8.82 2.62 -15.28
N TRP A 93 9.60 3.60 -14.81
CA TRP A 93 10.80 4.14 -15.45
C TRP A 93 12.02 3.89 -14.55
N ASP A 94 13.00 3.14 -15.06
CA ASP A 94 14.29 2.99 -14.39
C ASP A 94 15.21 4.16 -14.78
N LEU A 95 15.59 4.98 -13.80
CA LEU A 95 16.48 6.14 -13.92
C LEU A 95 17.75 5.91 -13.10
N GLY A 96 18.59 4.98 -13.58
CA GLY A 96 19.79 4.55 -12.86
C GLY A 96 19.40 3.77 -11.60
N ALA A 97 19.73 4.33 -10.42
CA ALA A 97 19.43 3.69 -9.14
C ALA A 97 18.03 4.03 -8.59
N VAL A 98 17.32 4.98 -9.22
CA VAL A 98 15.97 5.39 -8.85
C VAL A 98 14.97 4.82 -9.85
N ARG A 99 13.89 4.23 -9.36
CA ARG A 99 12.73 3.85 -10.17
C ARG A 99 11.59 4.84 -9.95
N ILE A 100 11.08 5.43 -11.02
CA ILE A 100 9.86 6.22 -10.97
C ILE A 100 8.68 5.34 -11.38
N ARG A 101 7.56 5.45 -10.69
CA ARG A 101 6.29 4.85 -11.09
C ARG A 101 5.24 5.93 -11.22
N THR A 102 4.37 5.81 -12.21
CA THR A 102 3.11 6.54 -12.27
C THR A 102 1.99 5.56 -12.48
N ASP A 103 0.86 5.84 -11.87
CA ASP A 103 -0.33 5.02 -12.01
C ASP A 103 -1.60 5.84 -11.91
N ALA A 104 -2.70 5.25 -12.37
CA ALA A 104 -4.04 5.75 -12.19
C ALA A 104 -4.93 4.59 -11.75
N THR A 105 -5.82 4.87 -10.80
CA THR A 105 -6.75 3.88 -10.25
C THR A 105 -8.16 4.44 -10.22
N GLY A 106 -9.11 3.65 -10.72
CA GLY A 106 -10.54 3.85 -10.53
C GLY A 106 -11.08 2.90 -9.48
N HIS A 107 -11.91 3.40 -8.57
CA HIS A 107 -12.51 2.65 -7.49
C HIS A 107 -14.02 2.59 -7.68
N ALA A 108 -14.57 1.38 -7.83
CA ALA A 108 -16.00 1.14 -7.98
C ALA A 108 -16.56 0.41 -6.75
N PHE A 109 -17.59 0.96 -6.12
CA PHE A 109 -18.14 0.46 -4.86
C PHE A 109 -19.47 -0.26 -5.08
N ALA A 110 -19.50 -1.57 -4.81
CA ALA A 110 -20.69 -2.40 -4.93
C ALA A 110 -21.54 -2.33 -3.64
N GLY A 111 -22.86 -2.31 -3.78
CA GLY A 111 -23.80 -2.25 -2.65
C GLY A 111 -23.91 -0.88 -1.97
N ALA A 112 -23.17 0.14 -2.44
CA ALA A 112 -23.16 1.45 -1.83
C ALA A 112 -24.48 2.22 -2.02
N ARG A 113 -24.94 2.89 -0.96
CA ARG A 113 -26.02 3.88 -1.05
C ARG A 113 -25.45 5.20 -1.56
N GLY A 114 -25.73 5.48 -2.84
CA GLY A 114 -25.31 6.70 -3.53
C GLY A 114 -23.96 6.56 -4.24
N ARG A 115 -23.54 7.63 -4.91
CA ARG A 115 -22.34 7.62 -5.78
C ARG A 115 -21.05 7.66 -4.97
N MET A 116 -20.34 6.53 -4.86
CA MET A 116 -19.09 6.41 -4.10
C MET A 116 -17.85 6.22 -4.98
N ASP A 117 -18.05 5.98 -6.27
CA ASP A 117 -16.96 5.70 -7.20
C ASP A 117 -16.11 6.93 -7.46
N TYR A 118 -14.80 6.78 -7.44
CA TYR A 118 -13.86 7.89 -7.64
C TYR A 118 -12.59 7.40 -8.34
N VAL A 119 -11.83 8.34 -8.88
CA VAL A 119 -10.51 8.08 -9.48
C VAL A 119 -9.41 8.83 -8.75
N GLU A 120 -8.21 8.28 -8.77
CA GLU A 120 -6.97 8.91 -8.32
C GLU A 120 -5.80 8.54 -9.22
N ALA A 121 -4.72 9.32 -9.15
CA ALA A 121 -3.49 9.07 -9.87
C ALA A 121 -2.28 9.32 -8.97
N GLY A 122 -1.25 8.50 -9.14
CA GLY A 122 -0.05 8.50 -8.32
C GLY A 122 1.22 8.75 -9.12
N VAL A 123 2.22 9.31 -8.43
CA VAL A 123 3.62 9.24 -8.84
C VAL A 123 4.49 8.91 -7.62
N SER A 124 5.44 8.01 -7.78
CA SER A 124 6.38 7.64 -6.73
C SER A 124 7.78 7.44 -7.25
N ALA A 125 8.76 7.60 -6.37
CA ALA A 125 10.17 7.32 -6.61
C ALA A 125 10.66 6.31 -5.57
N SER A 126 11.31 5.25 -6.04
CA SER A 126 11.85 4.18 -5.19
C SER A 126 13.36 4.04 -5.38
N TYR A 127 14.06 3.71 -4.30
CA TYR A 127 15.50 3.51 -4.26
C TYR A 127 15.85 2.27 -3.42
N VAL A 128 16.84 1.51 -3.87
CA VAL A 128 17.30 0.29 -3.20
C VAL A 128 18.72 0.48 -2.67
N TYR A 129 18.90 0.21 -1.37
CA TYR A 129 20.20 0.26 -0.70
C TYR A 129 20.41 -0.98 0.18
N GLY A 130 21.12 -1.97 -0.36
CA GLY A 130 21.31 -3.25 0.32
C GLY A 130 19.96 -3.92 0.61
N PRO A 131 19.63 -4.24 1.88
CA PRO A 131 18.34 -4.85 2.24
C PRO A 131 17.18 -3.82 2.31
N LEU A 132 17.47 -2.52 2.22
CA LEU A 132 16.48 -1.45 2.32
C LEU A 132 15.91 -1.09 0.95
N TYR A 133 14.59 -1.13 0.85
CA TYR A 133 13.81 -0.59 -0.25
C TYR A 133 13.00 0.61 0.27
N ALA A 134 13.31 1.82 -0.19
CA ALA A 134 12.63 3.04 0.24
C ALA A 134 11.82 3.64 -0.92
N THR A 135 10.63 4.16 -0.63
CA THR A 135 9.77 4.85 -1.61
C THR A 135 9.24 6.14 -1.02
N VAL A 136 9.18 7.18 -1.85
CA VAL A 136 8.40 8.39 -1.59
C VAL A 136 7.40 8.59 -2.71
N GLY A 137 6.21 9.11 -2.40
CA GLY A 137 5.20 9.28 -3.42
C GLY A 137 4.09 10.25 -3.06
N VAL A 138 3.28 10.56 -4.07
CA VAL A 138 2.07 11.36 -3.96
C VAL A 138 0.96 10.72 -4.77
N ILE A 139 -0.23 10.64 -4.17
CA ILE A 139 -1.46 10.17 -4.83
C ILE A 139 -2.50 11.28 -4.74
N GLY A 140 -2.99 11.73 -5.90
CA GLY A 140 -3.98 12.79 -6.04
C GLY A 140 -5.32 12.26 -6.55
N ALA A 141 -6.38 12.52 -5.80
CA ALA A 141 -7.76 12.42 -6.26
C ALA A 141 -8.28 13.83 -6.58
N PRO A 142 -8.57 14.14 -7.86
CA PRO A 142 -9.08 15.46 -8.25
C PRO A 142 -10.46 15.72 -7.63
N SER A 143 -10.90 16.98 -7.69
CA SER A 143 -12.16 17.37 -7.06
C SER A 143 -13.36 16.61 -7.62
N GLN A 144 -13.98 15.76 -6.81
CA GLN A 144 -15.07 14.86 -7.22
C GLN A 144 -16.19 14.86 -6.20
N ARG A 145 -17.44 14.78 -6.70
CA ARG A 145 -18.62 14.63 -5.83
C ARG A 145 -18.50 13.41 -4.94
N ALA A 146 -17.95 12.29 -5.45
CA ALA A 146 -17.74 11.03 -4.73
C ALA A 146 -17.04 11.17 -3.36
N ILE A 147 -16.12 12.13 -3.26
CA ILE A 147 -15.25 12.34 -2.11
C ILE A 147 -15.42 13.75 -1.50
N GLY A 148 -16.39 14.53 -1.97
CA GLY A 148 -16.73 15.83 -1.40
C GLY A 148 -15.72 16.96 -1.60
N GLY A 149 -14.77 16.80 -2.51
CA GLY A 149 -13.63 17.70 -2.63
C GLY A 149 -12.50 17.02 -3.37
N SER A 150 -11.27 17.42 -3.11
CA SER A 150 -10.07 16.70 -3.57
C SER A 150 -9.34 16.07 -2.39
N ASN A 151 -8.49 15.09 -2.70
CA ASN A 151 -7.55 14.52 -1.74
C ASN A 151 -6.16 14.43 -2.36
N VAL A 152 -5.13 14.79 -1.59
CA VAL A 152 -3.73 14.59 -1.93
C VAL A 152 -3.11 13.86 -0.76
N TYR A 153 -2.56 12.69 -1.04
CA TYR A 153 -1.86 11.86 -0.07
C TYR A 153 -0.38 11.84 -0.41
N VAL A 154 0.46 12.35 0.49
CA VAL A 154 1.92 12.29 0.36
C VAL A 154 2.43 11.26 1.34
N TYR A 155 3.35 10.39 0.92
CA TYR A 155 3.84 9.31 1.78
C TYR A 155 5.30 8.99 1.55
N ALA A 156 5.87 8.33 2.55
CA ALA A 156 7.15 7.64 2.48
C ALA A 156 7.00 6.26 3.11
N ASN A 157 7.55 5.23 2.46
CA ASN A 157 7.62 3.88 3.01
C ASN A 157 9.03 3.30 2.89
N ALA A 158 9.31 2.33 3.73
CA ALA A 158 10.56 1.61 3.78
C ALA A 158 10.31 0.15 4.14
N ASN A 159 10.92 -0.76 3.38
CA ASN A 159 10.91 -2.20 3.65
C ASN A 159 12.35 -2.66 3.80
N ALA A 160 12.65 -3.37 4.88
CA ALA A 160 14.00 -3.85 5.16
C ALA A 160 14.01 -5.31 5.59
N GLY A 161 14.72 -6.16 4.84
CA GLY A 161 14.99 -7.53 5.26
C GLY A 161 15.87 -7.54 6.52
N ILE A 162 15.50 -8.34 7.53
CA ILE A 162 16.24 -8.43 8.78
C ILE A 162 17.36 -9.48 8.64
N PRO A 163 18.65 -9.09 8.69
CA PRO A 163 19.76 -10.03 8.49
C PRO A 163 19.70 -11.23 9.42
N GLY A 164 19.93 -12.42 8.88
CA GLY A 164 19.94 -13.68 9.64
C GLY A 164 18.55 -14.22 10.00
N THR A 165 17.47 -13.59 9.53
CA THR A 165 16.09 -14.06 9.75
C THR A 165 15.33 -14.07 8.41
N PRO A 166 14.20 -14.80 8.31
CA PRO A 166 13.35 -14.75 7.13
C PRO A 166 12.28 -13.66 7.22
N LEU A 167 12.50 -12.62 8.04
CA LEU A 167 11.55 -11.55 8.33
C LEU A 167 11.93 -10.27 7.57
N THR A 168 10.92 -9.54 7.11
CA THR A 168 11.03 -8.18 6.55
C THR A 168 10.25 -7.23 7.43
N MET A 169 10.87 -6.11 7.82
CA MET A 169 10.21 -5.00 8.50
C MET A 169 9.64 -4.03 7.47
N LEU A 170 8.46 -3.51 7.75
CA LEU A 170 7.73 -2.55 6.92
C LEU A 170 7.48 -1.29 7.76
N ALA A 171 7.74 -0.11 7.22
CA ALA A 171 7.43 1.16 7.86
C ALA A 171 6.82 2.11 6.84
N GLU A 172 5.79 2.86 7.25
CA GLU A 172 5.17 3.90 6.42
C GLU A 172 4.76 5.09 7.28
N ILE A 173 4.88 6.27 6.70
CA ILE A 173 4.23 7.49 7.17
C ILE A 173 3.61 8.20 5.97
N GLY A 174 2.43 8.78 6.16
CA GLY A 174 1.83 9.61 5.13
C GLY A 174 0.86 10.64 5.68
N HIS A 175 0.51 11.60 4.84
CA HIS A 175 -0.31 12.74 5.19
C HIS A 175 -1.36 13.00 4.10
N SER A 176 -2.62 13.05 4.50
CA SER A 176 -3.76 13.34 3.62
C SER A 176 -4.23 14.77 3.81
N SER A 177 -4.29 15.53 2.72
CA SER A 177 -4.79 16.91 2.67
C SER A 177 -5.68 17.13 1.43
N GLY A 178 -6.26 18.32 1.25
CA GLY A 178 -7.01 18.64 0.03
C GLY A 178 -8.10 19.70 0.20
N SER A 179 -8.79 20.00 -0.91
CA SER A 179 -9.88 20.98 -0.94
C SER A 179 -11.19 20.42 -0.37
N VAL A 180 -12.04 21.30 0.14
CA VAL A 180 -13.38 20.95 0.65
C VAL A 180 -14.43 21.62 -0.23
N ARG A 181 -15.39 20.82 -0.72
CA ARG A 181 -16.61 21.32 -1.38
C ARG A 181 -17.88 20.88 -0.65
N ASP A 182 -17.86 19.66 -0.10
CA ASP A 182 -18.89 19.09 0.76
C ASP A 182 -18.22 18.69 2.09
N PRO A 183 -18.48 19.45 3.18
CA PRO A 183 -17.87 19.21 4.49
C PRO A 183 -18.21 17.87 5.12
N SER A 184 -19.35 17.25 4.78
CA SER A 184 -19.68 15.91 5.25
C SER A 184 -18.90 14.87 4.46
N ARG A 185 -18.89 15.00 3.14
CA ARG A 185 -18.40 13.95 2.26
C ARG A 185 -16.88 13.88 2.17
N VAL A 186 -16.19 14.99 2.41
CA VAL A 186 -14.72 15.03 2.51
C VAL A 186 -14.18 14.20 3.69
N GLN A 187 -15.00 14.01 4.74
CA GLN A 187 -14.62 13.21 5.91
C GLN A 187 -14.46 11.72 5.60
N ARG A 188 -14.95 11.27 4.44
CA ARG A 188 -14.70 9.92 3.92
C ARG A 188 -13.20 9.63 3.79
N PHE A 189 -12.42 10.61 3.35
CA PHE A 189 -10.98 10.49 3.13
C PHE A 189 -10.18 11.16 4.21
N ARG A 190 -10.72 12.23 4.78
CA ARG A 190 -10.04 13.12 5.72
C ARG A 190 -10.94 13.36 6.93
N PRO A 191 -11.22 12.31 7.72
CA PRO A 191 -12.04 12.44 8.92
C PRO A 191 -11.35 13.42 9.88
N GLY A 192 -12.09 14.40 10.40
CA GLY A 192 -11.51 15.44 11.26
C GLY A 192 -10.62 16.46 10.56
N GLY A 193 -10.47 16.39 9.22
CA GLY A 193 -9.62 17.29 8.45
C GLY A 193 -8.36 16.60 7.92
N SER A 194 -7.33 17.39 7.60
CA SER A 194 -6.04 16.81 7.21
C SER A 194 -5.44 16.05 8.38
N TYR A 195 -4.82 14.91 8.10
CA TYR A 195 -4.31 14.00 9.13
C TYR A 195 -3.12 13.23 8.59
N THR A 196 -2.35 12.68 9.51
CA THR A 196 -1.18 11.83 9.30
C THR A 196 -1.50 10.41 9.74
N ASN A 197 -1.05 9.43 8.95
CA ASN A 197 -1.06 8.03 9.32
C ASN A 197 0.36 7.49 9.42
N TRP A 198 0.51 6.43 10.21
CA TRP A 198 1.74 5.65 10.30
C TRP A 198 1.44 4.16 10.35
N ARG A 199 2.40 3.36 9.89
CA ARG A 199 2.36 1.90 9.97
C ARG A 199 3.75 1.36 10.30
N LEU A 200 3.76 0.34 11.15
CA LEU A 200 4.94 -0.50 11.40
C LEU A 200 4.52 -1.96 11.32
N GLY A 201 5.20 -2.74 10.51
CA GLY A 201 4.84 -4.12 10.23
C GLY A 201 6.02 -5.06 10.19
N LEU A 202 5.70 -6.35 10.31
CA LEU A 202 6.61 -7.46 10.09
C LEU A 202 5.92 -8.47 9.19
N GLU A 203 6.65 -8.95 8.19
CA GLU A 203 6.19 -10.03 7.32
C GLU A 203 7.21 -11.14 7.17
N HIS A 204 6.70 -12.35 6.97
CA HIS A 204 7.45 -13.53 6.59
C HIS A 204 6.92 -14.04 5.26
N ARG A 205 7.81 -14.14 4.27
CA ARG A 205 7.48 -14.70 2.96
C ARG A 205 8.19 -16.02 2.76
N ARG A 206 7.43 -17.04 2.40
CA ARG A 206 7.93 -18.36 2.03
C ARG A 206 7.20 -18.87 0.79
N ASP A 207 7.95 -19.04 -0.29
CA ASP A 207 7.43 -19.46 -1.60
C ASP A 207 6.29 -18.54 -2.08
N ARG A 208 5.07 -19.07 -2.10
CA ARG A 208 3.83 -18.38 -2.49
C ARG A 208 3.07 -17.78 -1.33
N LEU A 209 3.45 -18.08 -0.09
CA LEU A 209 2.76 -17.66 1.13
C LEU A 209 3.46 -16.45 1.75
N THR A 210 2.69 -15.41 2.06
CA THR A 210 3.13 -14.27 2.87
C THR A 210 2.24 -14.18 4.09
N ILE A 211 2.83 -14.06 5.27
CA ILE A 211 2.13 -13.82 6.54
C ILE A 211 2.66 -12.51 7.09
N GLY A 212 1.76 -11.62 7.53
CA GLY A 212 2.13 -10.32 8.04
C GLY A 212 1.32 -9.90 9.25
N VAL A 213 1.92 -9.03 10.06
CA VAL A 213 1.26 -8.29 11.13
C VAL A 213 1.68 -6.82 11.05
N ASP A 214 0.72 -5.93 11.21
CA ASP A 214 0.90 -4.49 11.06
C ASP A 214 0.24 -3.76 12.23
N TYR A 215 0.99 -2.88 12.89
CA TYR A 215 0.43 -1.83 13.73
C TYR A 215 0.21 -0.59 12.85
N ILE A 216 -0.98 0.00 12.96
CA ILE A 216 -1.41 1.14 12.14
C ILE A 216 -2.06 2.16 13.07
N GLY A 217 -1.74 3.44 12.88
CA GLY A 217 -2.33 4.53 13.66
C GLY A 217 -2.51 5.81 12.84
N THR A 218 -3.26 6.76 13.42
CA THR A 218 -3.46 8.09 12.85
C THR A 218 -3.58 9.16 13.92
N ASP A 219 -3.35 10.42 13.54
CA ASP A 219 -3.63 11.60 14.38
C ASP A 219 -5.03 12.20 14.13
N VAL A 220 -5.96 11.41 13.57
CA VAL A 220 -7.31 11.88 13.23
C VAL A 220 -8.02 12.47 14.45
N SER A 221 -8.42 13.73 14.32
CA SER A 221 -9.14 14.45 15.37
C SER A 221 -10.58 13.94 15.50
N ARG A 222 -10.98 13.58 16.73
CA ARG A 222 -12.37 13.25 17.05
C ARG A 222 -13.16 14.53 17.32
N THR A 223 -14.37 14.57 16.77
CA THR A 223 -15.31 15.69 16.92
C THR A 223 -16.75 15.19 17.01
N ALA A 224 -17.56 15.81 17.86
CA ALA A 224 -18.97 15.49 18.03
C ALA A 224 -19.82 15.83 16.78
N THR A 225 -19.33 16.69 15.89
CA THR A 225 -20.03 17.12 14.67
C THR A 225 -19.62 16.32 13.44
N ALA A 226 -18.94 15.18 13.61
CA ALA A 226 -18.55 14.36 12.48
C ALA A 226 -19.75 13.74 11.77
N SER A 227 -19.67 13.74 10.45
CA SER A 227 -20.62 13.02 9.63
C SER A 227 -20.38 11.52 9.71
N ARG A 228 -21.38 10.73 9.30
CA ARG A 228 -21.26 9.27 9.23
C ARG A 228 -20.04 8.78 8.42
N PHE A 229 -19.63 9.53 7.39
CA PHE A 229 -18.52 9.15 6.53
C PHE A 229 -17.16 9.22 7.23
N ALA A 230 -17.07 9.97 8.34
CA ALA A 230 -15.85 10.03 9.12
C ALA A 230 -15.51 8.70 9.78
N ASP A 231 -16.54 7.91 10.11
CA ASP A 231 -16.44 6.64 10.82
C ASP A 231 -15.35 6.65 11.91
N GLN A 232 -15.48 7.60 12.85
CA GLN A 232 -14.41 7.95 13.80
C GLN A 232 -13.96 6.78 14.69
N ARG A 233 -14.85 5.83 14.95
CA ARG A 233 -14.54 4.59 15.68
C ARG A 233 -13.46 3.77 14.97
N ASN A 234 -13.35 3.92 13.66
CA ASN A 234 -12.52 3.15 12.75
C ASN A 234 -11.41 4.00 12.12
N ALA A 235 -11.00 5.07 12.81
CA ALA A 235 -9.85 5.91 12.44
C ALA A 235 -8.69 5.84 13.46
N GLY A 236 -8.86 5.14 14.59
CA GLY A 236 -7.81 5.01 15.61
C GLY A 236 -6.79 3.90 15.34
N ASP A 237 -5.95 3.65 16.34
CA ASP A 237 -4.92 2.62 16.31
C ASP A 237 -5.49 1.20 16.22
N ARG A 238 -4.81 0.33 15.47
CA ARG A 238 -5.20 -1.07 15.27
C ARG A 238 -4.01 -1.98 14.97
N ILE A 239 -4.21 -3.27 15.21
CA ILE A 239 -3.31 -4.34 14.76
C ILE A 239 -4.04 -5.14 13.68
N VAL A 240 -3.41 -5.28 12.51
CA VAL A 240 -3.93 -6.04 11.39
C VAL A 240 -3.05 -7.25 11.14
N GLY A 241 -3.65 -8.44 11.16
CA GLY A 241 -3.01 -9.67 10.70
C GLY A 241 -3.43 -9.97 9.27
N ARG A 242 -2.51 -10.46 8.44
CA ARG A 242 -2.78 -10.81 7.03
C ARG A 242 -2.08 -12.09 6.60
N VAL A 243 -2.74 -12.83 5.71
CA VAL A 243 -2.21 -14.01 5.03
C VAL A 243 -2.53 -13.88 3.55
N GLN A 244 -1.51 -14.01 2.72
CA GLN A 244 -1.60 -13.85 1.28
C GLN A 244 -0.99 -15.06 0.55
N VAL A 245 -1.63 -15.48 -0.52
CA VAL A 245 -1.14 -16.53 -1.43
C VAL A 245 -1.08 -15.97 -2.85
N SER A 246 0.06 -16.14 -3.52
CA SER A 246 0.27 -15.71 -4.92
C SER A 246 0.41 -16.91 -5.86
N PHE A 247 -0.14 -16.79 -7.08
CA PHE A 247 -0.12 -17.80 -8.14
C PHE A 247 0.52 -17.26 -9.41
#